data_AF-A0A529N7I3-F1
#
_entry.id   AF-A0A529N7I3-F1
#
_cell.length_a   1.000
_cell.length_b   1.000
_cell.length_c   1.000
_cell.angle_alpha   90.00
_cell.angle_beta   90.00
_cell.angle_gamma   90.00
#
_symmetry.space_group_name_H-M   'P 1'
#
loop_
_entity.id
_entity.type
_entity.pdbx_description
1 polymer ?
#
loop_
_entity_poly.entity_id
_entity_poly.type
_entity_poly.pdbx_seq_one_letter_code
_entity_poly.pdbx_strand_id
1 'polypeptide(L)' 'RAKERIFSFRNAQHVWDPKNQRPEMWKIFNTRIATGESIRVFPLSNWTELDIWQYILQEDIPIVPLYFAKERPVVERDGM' A
#
# COMPACT_ATOMS: atom_id res chain seq x y z
N ARG A 1 2.33 -6.80 -12.04
CA ARG A 1 2.56 -6.20 -10.70
C ARG A 1 3.64 -7.03 -10.00
N ALA A 2 4.93 -6.86 -10.34
CA ALA A 2 5.98 -7.87 -10.07
C ALA A 2 7.33 -7.28 -9.59
N LYS A 3 7.35 -6.05 -9.07
CA LYS A 3 8.62 -5.37 -8.70
C LYS A 3 8.58 -4.60 -7.37
N GLU A 4 7.45 -4.60 -6.66
CA GLU A 4 7.35 -3.95 -5.35
C GLU A 4 7.70 -4.96 -4.27
N ARG A 5 8.62 -4.57 -3.37
CA ARG A 5 9.08 -5.36 -2.22
C ARG A 5 8.39 -4.87 -0.95
N ILE A 6 8.24 -5.74 0.04
CA ILE A 6 7.69 -5.37 1.35
C ILE A 6 8.67 -4.43 2.08
N PHE A 7 9.97 -4.65 1.93
CA PHE A 7 11.05 -3.86 2.52
C PHE A 7 11.79 -3.04 1.45
N SER A 8 11.85 -1.72 1.66
CA SER A 8 12.59 -0.78 0.82
C SER A 8 13.70 -0.10 1.63
N PHE A 9 14.94 -0.50 1.38
CA PHE A 9 16.13 0.04 2.05
C PHE A 9 16.52 1.40 1.47
N ARG A 10 16.98 2.30 2.35
CA ARG A 10 17.45 3.65 2.04
C ARG A 10 18.81 3.87 2.69
N ASN A 11 19.74 4.41 1.91
CA ASN A 11 21.07 4.75 2.43
C ASN A 11 21.02 6.00 3.33
N ALA A 12 22.16 6.41 3.87
CA ALA A 12 22.29 7.58 4.74
C ALA A 12 21.87 8.91 4.09
N GLN A 13 21.84 8.98 2.76
CA GLN A 13 21.36 10.13 1.98
C GLN A 13 19.88 9.98 1.59
N HIS A 14 19.16 9.00 2.17
CA HIS A 14 17.78 8.63 1.84
C HIS A 14 17.53 8.17 0.39
N VAL A 15 18.60 7.86 -0.35
CA VAL A 15 18.53 7.38 -1.74
C VAL A 15 18.23 5.89 -1.76
N TRP A 16 17.49 5.47 -2.79
CA TRP A 16 17.22 4.07 -3.06
C TRP A 16 18.26 3.49 -4.01
N ASP A 17 18.84 2.35 -3.65
CA ASP A 17 19.80 1.61 -4.47
C ASP A 17 19.25 0.21 -4.77
N PRO A 18 19.09 -0.17 -6.05
CA PRO A 18 18.63 -1.51 -6.43
C PRO A 18 19.53 -2.63 -5.92
N LYS A 19 20.84 -2.42 -5.82
CA LYS A 19 21.80 -3.45 -5.37
C LYS A 19 21.69 -3.75 -3.87
N ASN A 20 21.24 -2.77 -3.09
CA ASN A 20 21.06 -2.91 -1.64
C ASN A 20 19.70 -3.53 -1.27
N GLN A 21 18.85 -3.87 -2.26
CA GLN A 21 17.60 -4.57 -2.00
C GLN A 21 17.84 -6.05 -1.76
N ARG A 22 17.22 -6.57 -0.71
CA ARG A 22 17.44 -7.94 -0.26
C ARG A 22 16.35 -8.88 -0.82
N PRO A 23 16.70 -10.15 -1.12
CA PRO A 23 15.70 -11.16 -1.42
C PRO A 23 14.72 -11.33 -0.26
N GLU A 24 13.44 -11.42 -0.57
CA GLU A 24 12.35 -11.69 0.37
C GLU A 24 11.82 -13.09 0.05
N MET A 25 12.46 -14.12 0.60
CA MET A 25 12.03 -15.49 0.36
C MET A 25 10.93 -15.88 1.34
N TRP A 26 9.78 -16.33 0.82
CA TRP A 26 8.58 -16.67 1.61
C TRP A 26 8.12 -15.53 2.53
N LYS A 27 8.16 -15.74 3.85
CA LYS A 27 7.83 -14.75 4.89
C LYS A 27 9.04 -14.43 5.76
N ILE A 28 10.25 -14.67 5.25
CA ILE A 28 11.52 -14.41 5.93
C ILE A 28 12.10 -13.11 5.40
N PHE A 29 12.31 -12.15 6.31
CA PHE A 29 12.79 -10.81 5.98
C PHE A 29 14.09 -10.51 6.70
N ASN A 30 15.08 -9.96 5.98
CA ASN A 30 16.32 -9.50 6.58
C ASN A 30 16.25 -8.00 6.91
N THR A 31 16.00 -7.65 8.16
CA THR A 31 15.77 -6.27 8.63
C THR A 31 17.02 -5.54 9.14
N ARG A 32 18.21 -6.14 9.05
CA ARG A 32 19.46 -5.53 9.56
C ARG A 32 19.77 -4.22 8.82
N ILE A 33 20.15 -3.15 9.50
CA ILE A 33 20.60 -1.90 8.86
C ILE A 33 21.93 -1.44 9.43
N ALA A 34 22.72 -0.75 8.62
CA ALA A 34 23.88 -0.03 9.10
C ALA A 34 23.49 1.32 9.72
N THR A 35 24.39 1.91 10.52
CA THR A 35 24.19 3.23 11.11
C THR A 35 23.95 4.28 10.01
N GLY A 36 22.87 5.04 10.14
CA GLY A 36 22.45 6.06 9.17
C GLY A 36 21.53 5.54 8.07
N GLU A 37 21.40 4.22 7.87
CA GLU A 37 20.41 3.67 6.95
C GLU A 37 18.99 3.69 7.55
N SER A 38 17.99 3.69 6.69
CA SER A 38 16.59 3.55 7.09
C SER A 38 15.85 2.57 6.17
N ILE A 39 14.73 2.03 6.66
CA ILE A 39 13.88 1.11 5.90
C ILE A 39 12.47 1.68 5.85
N ARG A 40 11.82 1.56 4.69
CA ARG A 40 10.37 1.71 4.55
C ARG A 40 9.72 0.33 4.39
N VAL A 41 8.66 0.06 5.14
CA VAL A 41 7.95 -1.22 5.13
C VAL A 41 6.53 -1.01 4.64
N PHE A 42 6.05 -1.91 3.78
CA PHE A 42 4.71 -1.86 3.18
C PHE A 42 3.92 -3.12 3.58
N PRO A 43 3.29 -3.16 4.76
CA PRO A 43 2.58 -4.36 5.25
C PRO A 43 1.42 -4.81 4.35
N LEU A 44 0.81 -3.83 3.66
CA LEU A 44 -0.35 -4.04 2.79
C LEU A 44 0.04 -4.23 1.31
N SER A 45 1.32 -4.47 1.00
CA SER A 45 1.79 -4.58 -0.40
C SER A 45 1.09 -5.68 -1.20
N ASN A 46 0.68 -6.75 -0.50
CA ASN A 46 0.01 -7.89 -1.12
C ASN A 46 -1.52 -7.75 -1.15
N TRP A 47 -2.07 -6.67 -0.58
CA TRP A 47 -3.52 -6.44 -0.55
C TRP A 47 -3.98 -5.79 -1.86
N THR A 48 -5.10 -6.29 -2.37
CA THR A 48 -5.86 -5.64 -3.44
C THR A 48 -6.78 -4.57 -2.85
N GLU A 49 -7.32 -3.71 -3.71
CA GLU A 49 -8.35 -2.74 -3.29
C GLU A 49 -9.58 -3.45 -2.71
N LEU A 50 -9.96 -4.60 -3.29
CA LEU A 50 -11.07 -5.40 -2.79
C LEU A 50 -10.80 -5.93 -1.38
N ASP A 51 -9.58 -6.44 -1.11
CA ASP A 51 -9.20 -6.96 0.21
C ASP A 51 -9.31 -5.85 1.28
N ILE A 52 -8.90 -4.63 0.93
CA ILE A 52 -8.99 -3.47 1.83
C ILE A 52 -10.44 -3.18 2.17
N TRP A 53 -11.31 -3.04 1.17
CA TRP A 53 -12.74 -2.76 1.41
C TRP A 53 -13.47 -3.87 2.15
N GLN A 54 -13.17 -5.14 1.83
CA GLN A 54 -13.74 -6.28 2.54
C GLN A 54 -13.33 -6.29 4.01
N TYR A 55 -12.07 -6.01 4.31
CA TYR A 55 -11.58 -5.98 5.68
C TYR A 55 -12.19 -4.84 6.49
N ILE A 56 -12.30 -3.64 5.90
CA ILE A 56 -13.00 -2.50 6.51
C ILE A 56 -14.44 -2.87 6.88
N LEU A 57 -15.15 -3.55 5.99
CA LEU A 57 -16.53 -3.98 6.22
C LEU A 57 -16.63 -5.05 7.31
N GLN A 58 -15.70 -6.03 7.32
CA GLN A 58 -15.69 -7.12 8.30
C GLN A 58 -15.35 -6.66 9.70
N GLU A 59 -14.40 -5.73 9.84
CA GLU A 59 -13.92 -5.22 11.13
C GLU A 59 -14.63 -3.95 11.59
N ASP A 60 -15.64 -3.48 10.85
CA ASP A 60 -16.40 -2.24 11.10
C ASP A 60 -15.49 -1.02 11.34
N ILE A 61 -14.48 -0.85 10.48
CA ILE A 61 -13.49 0.21 10.63
C ILE A 61 -14.08 1.55 10.16
N PRO A 62 -14.05 2.60 11.01
CA PRO A 62 -14.61 3.91 10.62
C PRO A 62 -13.81 4.53 9.47
N ILE A 63 -14.54 4.94 8.43
CA ILE A 63 -13.98 5.61 7.24
C ILE A 63 -14.48 7.03 7.12
N VAL A 64 -13.61 7.91 6.62
CA VAL A 64 -13.97 9.28 6.27
C VAL A 64 -15.02 9.26 5.15
N PRO A 65 -16.19 9.92 5.30
CA PRO A 65 -17.29 9.84 4.32
C PRO A 65 -16.93 10.23 2.88
N LEU A 66 -15.83 10.96 2.68
CA LEU A 66 -15.32 11.35 1.36
C LEU A 66 -14.89 10.17 0.48
N TYR A 67 -14.59 9.02 1.06
CA TYR A 67 -14.20 7.83 0.30
C TYR A 67 -15.40 7.04 -0.25
N PHE A 68 -16.62 7.35 0.18
CA PHE A 68 -17.82 6.77 -0.40
C PHE A 68 -18.24 7.52 -1.66
N ALA A 69 -18.73 6.78 -2.65
CA ALA A 69 -19.32 7.37 -3.82
C ALA A 69 -20.51 8.24 -3.39
N LYS A 70 -20.50 9.50 -3.82
CA LYS A 70 -21.65 10.40 -3.65
C LYS A 70 -22.58 10.27 -4.84
N GLU A 71 -23.87 10.30 -4.58
CA GLU A 71 -24.87 10.49 -5.64
C GLU A 71 -24.54 11.77 -6.42
N ARG A 72 -24.58 11.65 -7.75
CA ARG A 72 -24.32 12.78 -8.64
C ARG A 72 -25.66 13.30 -9.15
N PRO A 73 -25.84 14.64 -9.26
CA PRO A 73 -27.05 15.18 -9.87
C PRO A 73 -27.12 14.69 -11.32
N VAL A 74 -28.19 13.95 -11.61
CA VAL A 74 -28.55 13.54 -12.97
C VAL A 74 -29.68 14.43 -13.46
N VAL A 75 -29.67 14.73 -14.76
CA VAL A 75 -30.77 15.46 -15.42
C VAL A 75 -31.39 14.48 -16.40
N GLU A 76 -32.66 14.14 -16.22
CA GLU A 76 -33.39 13.38 -17.23
C GLU A 76 -33.64 14.29 -18.45
N ARG A 77 -33.32 13.80 -19.65
CA ARG A 77 -33.57 14.51 -20.91
C ARG A 77 -34.39 13.60 -21.82
N ASP A 78 -35.50 14.13 -22.31
CA ASP A 78 -36.39 13.45 -23.27
C ASP A 78 -37.09 12.18 -22.75
N GLY A 79 -37.36 12.10 -21.44
CA GLY A 79 -38.14 11.00 -20.86
C GLY A 79 -37.43 9.64 -20.85
N MET A 80 -36.10 9.64 -21.01
CA MET A 80 -35.20 8.51 -20.71
C MET A 80 -33.96 8.96 -19.95
#